data_AF-A0A1X7VVA6-F1
#
_entry.id   AF-A0A1X7VVA6-F1
#
_cell.length_a   1.000
_cell.length_b   1.000
_cell.length_c   1.000
_cell.angle_alpha   90.00
_cell.angle_beta   90.00
_cell.angle_gamma   90.00
#
_symmetry.space_group_name_H-M   'P 1'
#
loop_
_entity.id
_entity.type
_entity.pdbx_description
1 polymer ?
#
loop_
_entity_poly.entity_id
_entity_poly.type
_entity_poly.pdbx_seq_one_letter_code
_entity_poly.pdbx_strand_id
1 'polypeptide(L)' 'PSGPPNNVRGFVLNATSIKVNWTNSSETNGYVIEYTTGGVTRNVLSTSEGEIVLTDLSPMSTYTISVYSYIDLPS' A
#
# COMPACT_ATOMS: atom_id res chain seq x y z
N PRO A 1 -4.77 -4.08 15.74
CA PRO A 1 -4.73 -4.35 14.29
C PRO A 1 -5.59 -5.58 13.94
N SER A 2 -6.50 -5.45 12.96
CA SER A 2 -6.95 -6.64 12.22
C SER A 2 -5.71 -7.21 11.52
N GLY A 3 -5.53 -8.53 11.52
CA GLY A 3 -4.33 -9.18 10.95
C GLY A 3 -4.02 -8.73 9.51
N PRO A 4 -2.78 -8.92 9.02
CA PRO A 4 -2.33 -8.34 7.76
C PRO A 4 -3.22 -8.72 6.57
N PRO A 5 -3.35 -7.85 5.55
CA PRO A 5 -4.09 -8.15 4.35
C PRO A 5 -3.50 -9.37 3.62
N ASN A 6 -4.38 -10.19 3.06
CA ASN A 6 -3.98 -11.41 2.37
C ASN A 6 -3.68 -11.13 0.88
N ASN A 7 -2.77 -11.91 0.29
CA ASN A 7 -2.47 -11.90 -1.14
C ASN A 7 -2.11 -10.50 -1.70
N VAL A 8 -1.26 -9.75 -1.00
CA VAL A 8 -0.75 -8.46 -1.50
C VAL A 8 0.03 -8.67 -2.81
N ARG A 9 -0.35 -7.95 -3.87
CA ARG A 9 0.28 -8.03 -5.20
C ARG A 9 0.51 -6.63 -5.76
N GLY A 10 1.67 -6.44 -6.40
CA GLY A 10 2.03 -5.21 -7.11
C GLY A 10 2.09 -5.43 -8.62
N PHE A 11 1.57 -4.48 -9.38
CA PHE A 11 1.54 -4.46 -10.84
C PHE A 11 2.15 -3.13 -11.32
N VAL A 12 3.26 -3.19 -12.04
CA VAL A 12 3.86 -2.01 -12.65
C VAL A 12 2.98 -1.58 -13.84
N LEU A 13 2.38 -0.39 -13.75
CA LEU A 13 1.55 0.15 -14.82
C LEU A 13 2.41 0.90 -15.86
N ASN A 14 3.39 1.67 -15.38
CA ASN A 14 4.35 2.40 -16.20
C ASN A 14 5.61 2.74 -15.35
N ALA A 15 6.52 3.56 -15.90
CA ALA A 15 7.77 3.93 -15.24
C ALA A 15 7.62 4.70 -13.92
N THR A 16 6.46 5.32 -13.68
CA THR A 16 6.20 6.20 -12.52
C THR A 16 4.97 5.78 -11.72
N SER A 17 4.40 4.60 -12.00
CA SER A 17 3.15 4.16 -11.38
C SER A 17 3.06 2.66 -11.18
N ILE A 18 2.63 2.28 -9.97
CA ILE A 18 2.44 0.88 -9.56
C ILE A 18 1.05 0.75 -8.95
N LYS A 19 0.26 -0.20 -9.44
CA LYS A 19 -1.00 -0.62 -8.82
C LYS A 19 -0.72 -1.70 -7.79
N VAL A 20 -1.25 -1.54 -6.59
CA VAL A 20 -1.15 -2.53 -5.51
C VAL A 20 -2.55 -2.97 -5.15
N ASN A 21 -2.78 -4.28 -5.05
CA ASN A 21 -4.07 -4.83 -4.60
C ASN A 21 -3.86 -5.97 -3.60
N TRP A 22 -4.92 -6.26 -2.85
CA TRP A 22 -4.95 -7.31 -1.85
C TRP A 22 -6.37 -7.87 -1.71
N THR A 23 -6.49 -8.98 -0.99
CA THR A 23 -7.80 -9.55 -0.65
C THR A 23 -8.38 -8.78 0.52
N ASN A 24 -9.55 -8.17 0.31
CA ASN A 24 -10.26 -7.45 1.37
C ASN A 24 -10.69 -8.39 2.49
N SER A 25 -10.59 -7.92 3.74
CA SER A 25 -11.19 -8.57 4.90
C SER A 25 -12.40 -7.77 5.37
N SER A 26 -13.50 -8.48 5.66
CA SER A 26 -14.76 -7.88 6.13
C SER A 26 -14.66 -7.24 7.51
N GLU A 27 -13.60 -7.53 8.25
CA GLU A 27 -13.39 -7.04 9.62
C GLU A 27 -12.60 -5.73 9.69
N THR A 28 -12.10 -5.21 8.56
CA THR A 28 -11.26 -4.00 8.52
C THR A 28 -12.06 -2.80 8.03
N ASN A 29 -11.83 -1.63 8.63
CA ASN A 29 -12.39 -0.36 8.16
C ASN A 29 -11.54 0.28 7.05
N GLY A 30 -10.28 -0.15 6.90
CA GLY A 30 -9.42 0.30 5.82
C GLY A 30 -7.98 -0.17 5.95
N TYR A 31 -7.14 0.39 5.09
CA TYR A 31 -5.74 0.03 4.91
C TYR A 31 -4.85 1.25 4.91
N VAL A 32 -3.67 1.09 5.50
CA VAL A 32 -2.55 2.02 5.42
C VAL A 32 -1.48 1.40 4.54
N ILE A 33 -1.04 2.15 3.55
CA ILE A 33 0.00 1.76 2.61
C ILE A 33 1.22 2.62 2.89
N GLU A 34 2.32 1.95 3.14
CA GLU A 34 3.61 2.55 3.37
C GLU A 34 4.55 2.13 2.27
N TYR A 35 5.24 3.08 1.65
CA TYR A 35 6.24 2.75 0.66
C TYR A 35 7.51 3.57 0.83
N THR A 36 8.63 2.90 0.59
CA THR A 36 9.97 3.50 0.72
C THR A 36 10.81 3.30 -0.53
N THR A 37 11.61 4.31 -0.88
CA THR A 37 12.65 4.22 -1.91
C THR A 37 14.02 4.47 -1.30
N GLY A 38 14.97 3.58 -1.60
CA GLY A 38 16.35 3.67 -1.11
C GLY A 38 16.51 3.72 0.42
N GLY A 39 15.46 3.36 1.18
CA GLY A 39 15.46 3.41 2.65
C GLY A 39 15.32 4.81 3.28
N VAL A 40 15.08 5.87 2.50
CA VAL A 40 15.10 7.26 3.00
C VAL A 40 13.71 7.90 3.01
N THR A 41 13.02 7.88 1.86
CA THR A 41 11.72 8.54 1.74
C THR A 41 10.62 7.56 2.12
N ARG A 42 9.91 7.84 3.22
CA ARG A 42 8.75 7.06 3.68
C ARG A 42 7.48 7.85 3.37
N ASN A 43 6.66 7.32 2.47
CA ASN A 43 5.34 7.86 2.16
C ASN A 43 4.27 6.96 2.76
N VAL A 44 3.20 7.58 3.28
CA VAL A 44 2.08 6.88 3.91
C VAL A 44 0.78 7.36 3.27
N LEU A 45 -0.05 6.42 2.85
CA LEU A 45 -1.36 6.64 2.26
C LEU A 45 -2.39 5.78 2.99
N SER A 46 -3.66 6.16 2.91
CA SER A 46 -4.77 5.38 3.46
C SER A 46 -5.90 5.22 2.45
N THR A 47 -6.56 4.07 2.43
CA THR A 47 -7.72 3.79 1.59
C THR A 47 -8.66 2.81 2.28
N SER A 48 -9.97 2.90 2.03
CA SER A 48 -10.95 1.87 2.39
C SER A 48 -11.11 0.79 1.32
N GLU A 49 -10.50 1.00 0.15
CA GLU A 49 -10.58 0.09 -1.00
C GLU A 49 -9.59 -1.08 -0.87
N GLY A 50 -9.83 -2.17 -1.61
CA GLY A 50 -8.92 -3.32 -1.70
C GLY A 50 -7.72 -3.11 -2.64
N GLU A 51 -7.53 -1.88 -3.13
CA GLU A 51 -6.46 -1.52 -4.04
C GLU A 51 -6.09 -0.03 -3.96
N ILE A 52 -4.90 0.30 -4.44
CA ILE A 52 -4.42 1.67 -4.62
C ILE A 52 -3.48 1.77 -5.82
N VAL A 53 -3.42 2.94 -6.46
CA VAL A 53 -2.41 3.26 -7.46
C VAL A 53 -1.43 4.24 -6.86
N LEU A 54 -0.16 3.83 -6.74
CA LEU A 54 0.94 4.70 -6.35
C LEU A 54 1.39 5.48 -7.60
N THR A 55 1.43 6.80 -7.51
CA THR A 55 1.87 7.70 -8.59
C THR A 55 3.13 8.47 -8.17
N ASP A 56 3.66 9.28 -9.09
CA ASP A 56 4.81 10.16 -8.84
C ASP A 56 6.07 9.42 -8.34
N LEU A 57 6.21 8.16 -8.76
CA LEU A 57 7.36 7.32 -8.45
C LEU A 57 8.53 7.69 -9.36
N SER A 58 9.75 7.56 -8.83
CA SER A 58 10.98 7.70 -9.60
C SER A 58 11.21 6.46 -10.47
N PRO A 59 11.43 6.64 -11.79
CA PRO A 59 11.76 5.54 -12.68
C PRO A 59 13.01 4.77 -12.23
N MET A 60 13.07 3.48 -12.59
CA MET A 60 14.22 2.59 -12.32
C MET A 60 14.62 2.52 -10.84
N SER A 61 13.71 2.86 -9.92
CA SER A 61 13.94 2.79 -8.48
C SER A 61 13.28 1.54 -7.89
N THR A 62 13.89 0.99 -6.83
CA THR A 62 13.30 -0.11 -6.07
C THR A 62 12.45 0.46 -4.94
N TYR A 63 11.18 0.03 -4.89
CA TYR A 63 10.24 0.41 -3.85
C TYR A 63 9.90 -0.78 -2.98
N THR A 64 10.00 -0.62 -1.65
CA THR A 64 9.44 -1.56 -0.68
C THR A 64 8.07 -1.04 -0.26
N ILE A 65 7.03 -1.84 -0.46
CA ILE A 65 5.64 -1.48 -0.17
C ILE A 65 5.10 -2.42 0.91
N SER A 66 4.63 -1.85 2.01
CA SER A 66 3.97 -2.53 3.11
C SER A 66 2.51 -2.10 3.18
N VAL A 67 1.60 -3.05 3.41
CA VAL A 67 0.17 -2.78 3.55
C VAL A 67 -0.28 -3.29 4.93
N TYR A 68 -0.93 -2.42 5.68
CA TYR A 68 -1.43 -2.70 7.02
C TYR A 68 -2.94 -2.47 7.05
N SER A 69 -3.70 -3.38 7.65
CA SER A 69 -5.14 -3.20 7.88
C SER A 69 -5.40 -2.60 9.26
N TYR A 70 -6.48 -1.82 9.37
CA TYR A 70 -6.95 -1.29 10.64
C TYR A 70 -8.46 -1.46 10.79
N ILE A 71 -8.89 -1.56 12.06
CA ILE A 71 -10.32 -1.51 12.45
C ILE A 71 -10.59 -0.11 12.98
N ASP A 72 -9.84 0.35 13.97
CA ASP A 72 -9.83 1.76 14.37
C ASP A 72 -8.51 2.41 13.96
N LEU A 73 -8.58 3.64 13.43
CA LEU A 73 -7.39 4.47 13.25
C LEU A 73 -6.80 4.73 14.65
N PRO A 74 -5.49 4.51 14.88
CA PRO A 74 -4.90 4.87 16.15
C PRO A 74 -5.11 6.36 16.39
N SER A 75 -5.72 6.67 17.54
CA SER A 75 -5.98 8.02 18.07
C SER A 75 -4.71 8.84 18.26
#